data_AF-A0A7S0E2Q4-F1
#
_entry.id   AF-A0A7S0E2Q4-F1
#
_cell.length_a   1.000
_cell.length_b   1.000
_cell.length_c   1.000
_cell.angle_alpha   90.00
_cell.angle_beta   90.00
_cell.angle_gamma   90.00
#
_symmetry.space_group_name_H-M   'P 1'
#
loop_
_entity.id
_entity.type
_entity.pdbx_description
1 polymer ?
#
loop_
_entity_poly.entity_id
_entity_poly.type
_entity_poly.pdbx_seq_one_letter_code
_entity_poly.pdbx_strand_id
1 'polypeptide(L)'
;RPPVPTEASSCGWRKQVKHNQSVEGPSQQRYVHYVEAVLYSGIDPWVNQRLFLSGIEICASRLYDGRRNVFLSYTVRCQRILILDSLKRFRIPQQISPPAGLRGLRAILPCEAVLWGDVRIEFFAHKNLNNMKRKMIWFLTFNTAFHMTMDKLVFPKRSIDMLHKDKKHSVCDENFRVTLSLSSSLVRFHSQKMLTDSSSHITDLRNFFDLFKHNSEARKICLKKNEYLIVEGARDERLFLVESGVLEGVIANSRNDSVAYHALGSC
;
A
#
# COMPACT_ATOMS: atom_id res chain seq x y z
N ARG A 1 33.31 -3.55 -4.95
CA ARG A 1 32.01 -3.62 -5.66
C ARG A 1 31.52 -5.06 -5.54
N PRO A 2 30.38 -5.33 -4.90
CA PRO A 2 29.81 -6.67 -4.96
C PRO A 2 29.23 -6.91 -6.37
N PRO A 3 29.18 -8.16 -6.85
CA PRO A 3 28.72 -8.48 -8.20
C PRO A 3 27.21 -8.28 -8.34
N VAL A 4 26.79 -7.87 -9.54
CA VAL A 4 25.39 -7.84 -9.96
C VAL A 4 24.92 -9.29 -10.19
N PRO A 5 23.89 -9.78 -9.50
CA PRO A 5 23.40 -11.13 -9.73
C PRO A 5 22.51 -11.14 -10.98
N THR A 6 23.09 -11.45 -12.15
CA THR A 6 22.29 -11.68 -13.37
C THR A 6 22.22 -13.14 -13.79
N GLU A 7 23.01 -14.06 -13.23
CA GLU A 7 23.00 -15.46 -13.70
C GLU A 7 23.29 -16.48 -12.57
N ALA A 8 22.41 -16.56 -11.57
CA ALA A 8 22.46 -17.61 -10.54
C ALA A 8 21.17 -18.45 -10.48
N SER A 9 20.60 -18.80 -11.64
CA SER A 9 19.41 -19.67 -11.74
C SER A 9 19.69 -21.05 -12.35
N SER A 10 20.96 -21.45 -12.49
CA SER A 10 21.33 -22.70 -13.16
C SER A 10 22.07 -23.75 -12.30
N CYS A 11 22.31 -23.52 -11.00
CA CYS A 11 23.06 -24.49 -10.18
C CYS A 11 22.16 -25.34 -9.24
N GLY A 12 22.07 -26.64 -9.51
CA GLY A 12 22.15 -27.65 -8.45
C GLY A 12 20.91 -28.41 -7.97
N TRP A 13 19.66 -27.97 -8.21
CA TRP A 13 18.47 -28.62 -7.62
C TRP A 13 17.45 -29.19 -8.63
N ARG A 14 17.88 -29.57 -9.83
CA ARG A 14 17.02 -30.35 -10.75
C ARG A 14 17.05 -31.84 -10.40
N LYS A 15 16.43 -32.22 -9.27
CA LYS A 15 15.87 -33.56 -9.16
C LYS A 15 14.65 -33.63 -10.07
N GLN A 16 14.62 -34.63 -10.94
CA GLN A 16 13.52 -34.93 -11.86
C GLN A 16 12.21 -35.14 -11.08
N VAL A 17 11.42 -34.08 -10.94
CA VAL A 17 9.99 -34.18 -10.62
C VAL A 17 9.27 -34.09 -11.95
N LYS A 18 8.57 -35.17 -12.35
CA LYS A 18 7.91 -35.28 -13.67
C LYS A 18 6.88 -34.18 -13.97
N HIS A 19 6.55 -33.33 -12.99
CA HIS A 19 5.83 -32.07 -13.17
C HIS A 19 6.50 -30.96 -12.32
N ASN A 20 7.35 -30.13 -12.95
CA ASN A 20 8.06 -28.99 -12.32
C ASN A 20 7.09 -27.83 -11.95
N GLN A 21 6.16 -28.05 -11.02
CA GLN A 21 5.30 -27.01 -10.46
C GLN A 21 5.22 -27.15 -8.93
N SER A 22 6.33 -26.97 -8.21
CA SER A 22 6.29 -26.97 -6.74
C SER A 22 5.90 -25.60 -6.16
N VAL A 23 6.21 -24.50 -6.86
CA VAL A 23 5.89 -23.13 -6.43
C VAL A 23 5.16 -22.41 -7.56
N GLU A 24 3.84 -22.27 -7.44
CA GLU A 24 2.99 -21.80 -8.53
C GLU A 24 2.84 -20.27 -8.60
N GLY A 25 2.91 -19.57 -7.46
CA GLY A 25 2.61 -18.14 -7.38
C GLY A 25 3.86 -17.24 -7.41
N PRO A 26 3.85 -16.11 -8.16
CA PRO A 26 4.94 -15.15 -8.12
C PRO A 26 5.25 -14.59 -6.73
N SER A 27 4.25 -14.43 -5.85
CA SER A 27 4.53 -14.05 -4.47
C SER A 27 5.29 -15.15 -3.72
N GLN A 28 4.99 -16.43 -3.94
CA GLN A 28 5.74 -17.51 -3.30
C GLN A 28 7.20 -17.55 -3.80
N GLN A 29 7.40 -17.39 -5.11
CA GLN A 29 8.75 -17.30 -5.71
C GLN A 29 9.53 -16.11 -5.13
N ARG A 30 8.87 -14.96 -4.92
CA ARG A 30 9.47 -13.80 -4.27
C ARG A 30 9.95 -14.11 -2.85
N TYR A 31 9.20 -14.89 -2.08
CA TYR A 31 9.60 -15.28 -0.72
C TYR A 31 10.76 -16.29 -0.73
N VAL A 32 10.87 -17.15 -1.74
CA VAL A 32 12.08 -17.97 -1.94
C VAL A 32 13.29 -17.07 -2.14
N HIS A 33 13.18 -16.05 -3.00
CA HIS A 33 14.25 -15.08 -3.21
C HIS A 33 14.56 -14.24 -1.97
N TYR A 34 13.56 -13.96 -1.12
CA TYR A 34 13.80 -13.33 0.17
C TYR A 34 14.64 -14.21 1.09
N VAL A 35 14.34 -15.52 1.16
CA VAL A 35 15.15 -16.46 1.94
C VAL A 35 16.58 -16.52 1.39
N GLU A 36 16.77 -16.58 0.07
CA GLU A 36 18.10 -16.51 -0.54
C GLU A 36 18.84 -15.22 -0.16
N ALA A 37 18.15 -14.07 -0.21
CA ALA A 37 18.74 -12.79 0.17
C ALA A 37 19.15 -12.73 1.65
N VAL A 38 18.36 -13.33 2.55
CA VAL A 38 18.72 -13.46 3.98
C VAL A 38 19.99 -14.32 4.13
N LEU A 39 20.03 -15.49 3.50
CA LEU A 39 21.14 -16.45 3.61
C LEU A 39 22.46 -15.91 3.05
N TYR A 40 22.41 -15.17 1.93
CA TYR A 40 23.61 -14.79 1.19
C TYR A 40 24.02 -13.33 1.33
N SER A 41 23.09 -12.43 1.66
CA SER A 41 23.37 -11.00 1.77
C SER A 41 23.31 -10.47 3.20
N GLY A 42 22.94 -11.31 4.17
CA GLY A 42 22.84 -10.91 5.58
C GLY A 42 21.74 -9.90 5.86
N ILE A 43 20.74 -9.79 4.97
CA ILE A 43 19.55 -8.98 5.23
C ILE A 43 18.81 -9.61 6.40
N ASP A 44 18.57 -8.84 7.46
CA ASP A 44 17.74 -9.29 8.58
C ASP A 44 16.25 -9.11 8.21
N PRO A 45 15.50 -10.20 7.98
CA PRO A 45 14.10 -10.13 7.59
C PRO A 45 13.18 -9.76 8.77
N TRP A 46 13.71 -9.76 10.00
CA TRP A 46 12.96 -9.49 11.21
C TRP A 46 12.97 -8.02 11.62
N VAL A 47 13.78 -7.20 10.94
CA VAL A 47 13.76 -5.76 11.18
C VAL A 47 12.39 -5.22 10.78
N ASN A 48 11.66 -4.70 11.76
CA ASN A 48 10.32 -4.18 11.56
C ASN A 48 10.37 -2.82 10.86
N GLN A 49 10.52 -2.85 9.53
CA GLN A 49 10.68 -1.66 8.71
C GLN A 49 9.34 -1.08 8.32
N ARG A 50 9.13 0.18 8.68
CA ARG A 50 7.94 0.95 8.31
C ARG A 50 8.19 1.67 6.99
N LEU A 51 7.30 1.49 6.03
CA LEU A 51 7.31 2.20 4.75
C LEU A 51 6.00 2.95 4.57
N PHE A 52 6.05 4.17 4.05
CA PHE A 52 4.87 4.96 3.74
C PHE A 52 4.49 4.75 2.28
N LEU A 53 3.33 4.14 2.04
CA LEU A 53 2.74 4.00 0.71
C LEU A 53 1.95 5.26 0.38
N SER A 54 2.45 6.02 -0.60
CA SER A 54 1.89 7.31 -1.04
C SER A 54 1.06 7.23 -2.32
N GLY A 55 1.16 6.12 -3.04
CA GLY A 55 0.41 5.95 -4.28
C GLY A 55 0.57 4.56 -4.88
N ILE A 56 -0.48 4.12 -5.55
CA ILE A 56 -0.47 2.91 -6.35
C ILE A 56 -0.77 3.32 -7.79
N GLU A 57 0.16 3.08 -8.69
CA GLU A 57 0.02 3.38 -10.11
C GLU A 57 -0.16 2.09 -10.90
N ILE A 58 -1.21 2.03 -11.72
CA ILE A 58 -1.43 0.97 -12.69
C ILE A 58 -1.10 1.51 -14.08
N CYS A 59 -0.13 0.89 -14.74
CA CYS A 59 0.20 1.14 -16.14
C CYS A 59 -0.21 -0.06 -16.98
N ALA A 60 -0.89 0.18 -18.10
CA ALA A 60 -1.28 -0.85 -19.06
C ALA A 60 -1.49 -0.22 -20.44
N SER A 61 -1.31 -0.96 -21.52
CA SER A 61 -1.80 -0.54 -22.85
C SER A 61 -3.31 -0.82 -23.01
N ARG A 62 -3.80 -1.90 -22.41
CA ARG A 62 -5.19 -2.37 -22.46
C ARG A 62 -5.54 -3.08 -21.15
N LEU A 63 -6.71 -2.75 -20.61
CA LEU A 63 -7.25 -3.40 -19.41
C LEU A 63 -8.65 -3.99 -19.70
N TYR A 64 -8.75 -5.30 -19.60
CA TYR A 64 -9.91 -6.16 -19.86
C TYR A 64 -10.45 -6.14 -21.30
N ASP A 65 -10.75 -7.33 -21.82
CA ASP A 65 -11.30 -7.53 -23.16
C ASP A 65 -12.74 -6.99 -23.26
N GLY A 66 -12.91 -5.77 -23.79
CA GLY A 66 -14.15 -5.28 -24.37
C GLY A 66 -15.30 -4.85 -23.44
N ARG A 67 -15.19 -5.01 -22.10
CA ARG A 67 -16.21 -4.47 -21.19
C ARG A 67 -16.03 -2.96 -21.00
N ARG A 68 -17.00 -2.18 -21.48
CA ARG A 68 -17.07 -0.72 -21.32
C ARG A 68 -17.09 -0.37 -19.82
N ASN A 69 -15.95 0.07 -19.30
CA ASN A 69 -15.68 0.47 -17.92
C ASN A 69 -15.46 -0.67 -16.92
N VAL A 70 -14.22 -0.75 -16.41
CA VAL A 70 -13.88 -1.52 -15.22
C VAL A 70 -13.71 -0.56 -14.06
N PHE A 71 -14.45 -0.81 -12.98
CA PHE A 71 -14.28 -0.12 -11.72
C PHE A 71 -13.39 -0.98 -10.83
N LEU A 72 -12.30 -0.41 -10.34
CA LEU A 72 -11.39 -1.07 -9.42
C LEU A 72 -11.55 -0.53 -8.01
N SER A 73 -11.43 -1.43 -7.03
CA SER A 73 -11.06 -1.08 -5.66
C SER A 73 -9.87 -1.94 -5.26
N TYR A 74 -9.24 -1.61 -4.15
CA TYR A 74 -8.15 -2.39 -3.59
C TYR A 74 -8.20 -2.40 -2.07
N THR A 75 -7.56 -3.40 -1.47
CA THR A 75 -7.30 -3.46 -0.04
C THR A 75 -5.80 -3.60 0.19
N VAL A 76 -5.33 -3.06 1.30
CA VAL A 76 -3.95 -3.21 1.78
C VAL A 76 -4.01 -3.86 3.14
N ARG A 77 -3.30 -4.98 3.28
CA ARG A 77 -3.12 -5.68 4.56
C ARG A 77 -1.65 -5.76 4.92
N CYS A 78 -1.35 -5.57 6.19
CA CYS A 78 -0.06 -5.92 6.78
C CYS A 78 -0.28 -7.17 7.63
N GLN A 79 0.39 -8.25 7.27
CA GLN A 79 0.19 -9.61 7.76
C GLN A 79 -1.27 -10.07 7.55
N ARG A 80 -2.11 -9.93 8.57
CA ARG A 80 -3.55 -10.27 8.55
C ARG A 80 -4.45 -9.07 8.88
N ILE A 81 -3.86 -7.91 9.14
CA ILE A 81 -4.59 -6.71 9.57
C ILE A 81 -4.91 -5.89 8.33
N LEU A 82 -6.18 -5.55 8.15
CA LEU A 82 -6.63 -4.63 7.11
C LEU A 82 -6.25 -3.20 7.52
N ILE A 83 -5.39 -2.57 6.73
CA ILE A 83 -4.91 -1.20 6.95
C ILE A 83 -5.73 -0.21 6.14
N LEU A 84 -6.07 -0.58 4.91
CA LEU A 84 -6.80 0.26 3.98
C LEU A 84 -7.77 -0.58 3.16
N ASP A 85 -9.02 -0.15 3.06
CA ASP A 85 -9.98 -0.62 2.06
C ASP A 85 -10.41 0.61 1.26
N SER A 86 -10.12 0.61 -0.04
CA SER A 86 -10.49 1.72 -0.90
C SER A 86 -12.01 1.68 -1.13
N LEU A 87 -12.78 2.31 -0.24
CA LEU A 87 -14.23 2.45 -0.35
C LEU A 87 -14.61 3.12 -1.68
N LYS A 88 -13.76 4.03 -2.14
CA LYS A 88 -13.88 4.68 -3.44
C LYS A 88 -13.49 3.71 -4.55
N ARG A 89 -14.36 3.63 -5.56
CA ARG A 89 -14.14 2.83 -6.76
C ARG A 89 -13.57 3.71 -7.85
N PHE A 90 -12.49 3.27 -8.46
CA PHE A 90 -11.76 4.01 -9.47
C PHE A 90 -12.16 3.50 -10.84
N ARG A 91 -12.74 4.38 -11.66
CA ARG A 91 -12.99 4.09 -13.06
C ARG A 91 -11.65 4.13 -13.78
N ILE A 92 -11.27 3.03 -14.41
CA ILE A 92 -10.11 3.00 -15.29
C ILE A 92 -10.59 3.35 -16.71
N PRO A 93 -10.18 4.50 -17.28
CA PRO A 93 -10.64 4.93 -18.59
C PRO A 93 -10.02 4.05 -19.67
N GLN A 94 -10.80 3.19 -20.33
CA GLN A 94 -10.32 2.48 -21.52
C GLN A 94 -10.07 3.49 -22.64
N GLN A 95 -8.82 3.61 -23.11
CA GLN A 95 -8.55 4.30 -24.37
C GLN A 95 -9.05 3.43 -25.52
N ILE A 96 -9.97 3.97 -26.32
CA ILE A 96 -10.52 3.32 -27.52
C ILE A 96 -9.53 3.47 -28.71
N SER A 97 -8.61 4.43 -28.61
CA SER A 97 -7.46 4.60 -29.51
C SER A 97 -6.47 5.57 -28.85
N PRO A 98 -5.19 5.23 -28.71
CA PRO A 98 -4.21 6.21 -28.25
C PRO A 98 -4.01 7.27 -29.33
N PRO A 99 -4.06 8.58 -29.04
CA PRO A 99 -3.54 9.58 -29.94
C PRO A 99 -2.05 9.25 -30.21
N ALA A 100 -1.64 9.38 -31.47
CA ALA A 100 -0.30 9.01 -31.92
C ALA A 100 0.78 9.58 -30.96
N GLY A 101 1.47 8.70 -30.23
CA GLY A 101 2.59 9.05 -29.36
C GLY A 101 2.42 8.77 -27.87
N LEU A 102 1.20 8.64 -27.33
CA LEU A 102 0.99 8.35 -25.90
C LEU A 102 0.66 6.87 -25.68
N ARG A 103 1.72 6.07 -25.46
CA ARG A 103 1.65 4.62 -25.26
C ARG A 103 1.23 4.27 -23.82
N GLY A 104 -0.08 4.15 -23.58
CA GLY A 104 -0.63 3.40 -22.45
C GLY A 104 -1.50 4.18 -21.47
N LEU A 105 -2.48 3.46 -20.94
CA LEU A 105 -3.28 3.80 -19.76
C LEU A 105 -2.40 3.89 -18.52
N ARG A 106 -2.54 5.01 -17.80
CA ARG A 106 -1.93 5.25 -16.49
C ARG A 106 -3.03 5.66 -15.52
N ALA A 107 -3.28 4.85 -14.50
CA ALA A 107 -4.24 5.14 -13.43
C ALA A 107 -3.50 5.27 -12.10
N ILE A 108 -3.63 6.42 -11.45
CA ILE A 108 -3.08 6.68 -10.11
C ILE A 108 -4.21 6.49 -9.10
N LEU A 109 -4.06 5.48 -8.25
CA LEU A 109 -4.99 5.20 -7.16
C LEU A 109 -4.45 5.92 -5.91
N PRO A 110 -5.24 6.84 -5.31
CA PRO A 110 -4.85 7.52 -4.08
C PRO A 110 -4.73 6.48 -2.98
N CYS A 111 -3.60 6.46 -2.29
CA CYS A 111 -3.28 5.53 -1.23
C CYS A 111 -2.38 6.21 -0.21
N GLU A 112 -2.78 6.22 1.05
CA GLU A 112 -1.96 6.68 2.16
C GLU A 112 -2.04 5.61 3.25
N ALA A 113 -0.95 4.85 3.40
CA ALA A 113 -0.89 3.78 4.38
C ALA A 113 0.54 3.61 4.91
N VAL A 114 0.65 3.32 6.20
CA VAL A 114 1.91 2.84 6.80
C VAL A 114 1.94 1.33 6.65
N LEU A 115 3.02 0.83 6.06
CA LEU A 115 3.23 -0.57 5.76
C LEU A 115 4.32 -1.15 6.66
N TRP A 116 4.19 -2.41 7.06
CA TRP A 116 5.23 -3.13 7.78
C TRP A 116 5.12 -4.64 7.59
N GLY A 117 6.25 -5.33 7.69
CA GLY A 117 6.35 -6.78 7.55
C GLY A 117 5.78 -7.26 6.21
N ASP A 118 5.02 -8.34 6.24
CA ASP A 118 4.38 -8.92 5.06
C ASP A 118 3.17 -8.10 4.61
N VAL A 119 3.29 -7.40 3.50
CA VAL A 119 2.22 -6.60 2.91
C VAL A 119 1.53 -7.38 1.81
N ARG A 120 0.20 -7.39 1.83
CA ARG A 120 -0.64 -7.94 0.76
C ARG A 120 -1.57 -6.86 0.22
N ILE A 121 -1.49 -6.62 -1.08
CA ILE A 121 -2.39 -5.70 -1.78
C ILE A 121 -3.28 -6.51 -2.71
N GLU A 122 -4.59 -6.43 -2.51
CA GLU A 122 -5.58 -7.15 -3.32
C GLU A 122 -6.37 -6.17 -4.16
N PHE A 123 -6.60 -6.51 -5.42
CA PHE A 123 -7.38 -5.70 -6.35
C PHE A 123 -8.67 -6.41 -6.69
N PHE A 124 -9.75 -5.64 -6.81
CA PHE A 124 -11.08 -6.14 -7.07
C PHE A 124 -11.72 -5.39 -8.23
N ALA A 125 -12.37 -6.14 -9.12
CA ALA A 125 -13.24 -5.58 -10.14
C ALA A 125 -14.69 -5.54 -9.65
N HIS A 126 -15.38 -4.48 -10.03
CA HIS A 126 -16.82 -4.30 -9.82
C HIS A 126 -17.54 -4.21 -11.16
N LYS A 127 -18.74 -4.79 -11.23
CA LYS A 127 -19.57 -4.70 -12.45
C LYS A 127 -20.04 -3.26 -12.72
N ASN A 128 -20.34 -2.50 -11.66
CA ASN A 128 -20.76 -1.10 -11.71
C ASN A 128 -20.45 -0.40 -10.37
N LEU A 129 -20.70 0.91 -10.29
CA LEU A 129 -20.44 1.74 -9.09
C LEU A 129 -21.34 1.44 -7.89
N ASN A 130 -22.49 0.80 -8.09
CA ASN A 130 -23.48 0.56 -7.02
C ASN A 130 -23.42 -0.89 -6.48
N ASN A 131 -22.84 -1.82 -7.23
CA ASN A 131 -22.80 -3.23 -6.87
C ASN A 131 -21.77 -3.48 -5.77
N MET A 132 -22.21 -3.87 -4.58
CA MET A 132 -21.33 -4.19 -3.45
C MET A 132 -20.54 -5.48 -3.65
N LYS A 133 -20.96 -6.36 -4.59
CA LYS A 133 -20.23 -7.58 -4.91
C LYS A 133 -18.99 -7.24 -5.73
N ARG A 134 -17.83 -7.42 -5.09
CA ARG A 134 -16.50 -7.27 -5.69
C ARG A 134 -15.90 -8.64 -5.98
N LYS A 135 -15.27 -8.80 -7.15
CA LYS A 135 -14.52 -10.02 -7.52
C LYS A 135 -13.03 -9.72 -7.43
N MET A 136 -12.28 -10.47 -6.64
CA MET A 136 -10.82 -10.36 -6.63
C MET A 136 -10.28 -10.76 -8.01
N ILE A 137 -9.40 -9.94 -8.56
CA ILE A 137 -8.87 -10.12 -9.92
C ILE A 137 -7.38 -10.45 -9.91
N TRP A 138 -6.63 -9.85 -8.99
CA TRP A 138 -5.23 -10.16 -8.73
C TRP A 138 -4.79 -9.60 -7.39
N PHE A 139 -3.64 -10.06 -6.92
CA PHE A 139 -3.00 -9.55 -5.72
C PHE A 139 -1.49 -9.64 -5.84
N LEU A 140 -0.79 -8.97 -4.93
CA LEU A 140 0.66 -9.08 -4.77
C LEU A 140 1.00 -9.11 -3.28
N THR A 141 2.07 -9.82 -2.93
CA THR A 141 2.57 -9.88 -1.55
C THR A 141 4.07 -9.63 -1.48
N PHE A 142 4.53 -8.69 -0.66
CA PHE A 142 5.95 -8.36 -0.49
C PHE A 142 6.24 -8.05 0.98
N ASN A 143 7.49 -8.12 1.40
CA ASN A 143 7.88 -7.81 2.78
C ASN A 143 8.69 -6.51 2.81
N THR A 144 8.36 -5.57 3.69
CA THR A 144 8.97 -4.24 3.72
C THR A 144 10.47 -4.24 4.03
N ALA A 145 10.99 -5.24 4.74
CA ALA A 145 12.41 -5.34 5.10
C ALA A 145 13.33 -5.42 3.86
N PHE A 146 12.82 -5.93 2.74
CA PHE A 146 13.60 -6.10 1.50
C PHE A 146 13.59 -4.86 0.58
N HIS A 147 12.92 -3.78 0.98
CA HIS A 147 12.64 -2.62 0.10
C HIS A 147 12.96 -1.28 0.75
N MET A 148 13.79 -1.25 1.79
CA MET A 148 14.07 -0.05 2.59
C MET A 148 14.62 1.14 1.79
N THR A 149 15.40 0.87 0.76
CA THR A 149 16.09 1.88 -0.06
C THR A 149 15.33 2.21 -1.34
N MET A 150 14.14 1.65 -1.53
CA MET A 150 13.37 1.80 -2.76
C MET A 150 12.23 2.80 -2.59
N ASP A 151 12.29 3.89 -3.34
CA ASP A 151 11.18 4.85 -3.43
C ASP A 151 10.03 4.32 -4.30
N LYS A 152 10.30 3.30 -5.12
CA LYS A 152 9.32 2.70 -6.03
C LYS A 152 9.50 1.19 -6.14
N LEU A 153 8.40 0.46 -5.96
CA LEU A 153 8.34 -0.97 -6.26
C LEU A 153 7.52 -1.22 -7.51
N VAL A 154 8.16 -1.75 -8.55
CA VAL A 154 7.53 -2.05 -9.84
C VAL A 154 7.29 -3.54 -9.95
N PHE A 155 6.02 -3.93 -10.03
CA PHE A 155 5.58 -5.30 -10.25
C PHE A 155 5.08 -5.46 -11.70
N PRO A 156 5.88 -6.02 -12.62
CA PRO A 156 5.38 -6.37 -13.95
C PRO A 156 4.29 -7.45 -13.88
N LYS A 157 3.48 -7.58 -14.92
CA LYS A 157 2.39 -8.56 -15.01
C LYS A 157 2.77 -9.97 -14.54
N ARG A 158 3.94 -10.45 -14.97
CA ARG A 158 4.46 -11.79 -14.63
C ARG A 158 4.74 -11.99 -13.14
N SER A 159 4.94 -10.91 -12.38
CA SER A 159 5.21 -10.95 -10.94
C SER A 159 3.96 -10.74 -10.08
N ILE A 160 2.77 -10.74 -10.67
CA ILE A 160 1.50 -10.51 -9.97
C ILE A 160 0.69 -11.81 -9.95
N ASP A 161 0.21 -12.20 -8.77
CA ASP A 161 -0.58 -13.42 -8.60
C ASP A 161 -1.90 -13.31 -9.34
N MET A 162 -2.38 -14.45 -9.85
CA MET A 162 -3.48 -14.59 -10.81
C MET A 162 -3.17 -14.03 -12.21
N LEU A 163 -2.51 -12.87 -12.34
CA LEU A 163 -2.17 -12.28 -13.65
C LEU A 163 -1.05 -13.00 -14.40
N HIS A 164 -0.09 -13.62 -13.72
CA HIS A 164 0.95 -14.44 -14.36
C HIS A 164 0.38 -15.62 -15.16
N LYS A 165 -0.88 -16.02 -14.90
CA LYS A 165 -1.58 -17.07 -15.64
C LYS A 165 -2.17 -16.58 -16.97
N ASP A 166 -2.31 -15.26 -17.16
CA ASP A 166 -2.81 -14.64 -18.39
C ASP A 166 -1.70 -14.55 -19.47
N LYS A 167 -1.20 -15.70 -19.92
CA LYS A 167 -0.13 -15.80 -20.92
C LYS A 167 -0.54 -15.33 -22.32
N LYS A 168 -1.85 -15.31 -22.60
CA LYS A 168 -2.40 -14.86 -23.90
C LYS A 168 -2.73 -13.37 -23.91
N HIS A 169 -2.49 -12.66 -22.81
CA HIS A 169 -2.77 -11.23 -22.68
C HIS A 169 -4.24 -10.87 -22.97
N SER A 170 -5.16 -11.78 -22.65
CA SER A 170 -6.59 -11.56 -22.89
C SER A 170 -7.16 -10.55 -21.89
N VAL A 171 -6.67 -10.59 -20.64
CA VAL A 171 -7.14 -9.70 -19.56
C VAL A 171 -6.34 -8.41 -19.52
N CYS A 172 -5.01 -8.50 -19.46
CA CYS A 172 -4.12 -7.34 -19.44
C CYS A 172 -3.04 -7.52 -20.50
N ASP A 173 -2.61 -6.43 -21.15
CA ASP A 173 -1.47 -6.51 -22.07
C ASP A 173 -0.16 -6.86 -21.35
N GLU A 174 0.86 -7.18 -22.13
CA GLU A 174 2.19 -7.55 -21.63
C GLU A 174 2.88 -6.43 -20.83
N ASN A 175 2.63 -5.16 -21.19
CA ASN A 175 3.23 -4.01 -20.52
C ASN A 175 2.51 -3.65 -19.20
N PHE A 176 1.51 -4.42 -18.80
CA PHE A 176 0.83 -4.22 -17.53
C PHE A 176 1.83 -4.27 -16.38
N ARG A 177 1.80 -3.24 -15.52
CA ARG A 177 2.59 -3.18 -14.28
C ARG A 177 1.87 -2.39 -13.21
N VAL A 178 2.11 -2.78 -11.96
CA VAL A 178 1.71 -2.03 -10.77
C VAL A 178 2.96 -1.41 -10.17
N THR A 179 2.96 -0.10 -9.95
CA THR A 179 4.04 0.61 -9.28
C THR A 179 3.55 1.13 -7.94
N LEU A 180 4.24 0.81 -6.86
CA LEU A 180 3.99 1.35 -5.53
C LEU A 180 4.99 2.48 -5.29
N SER A 181 4.51 3.66 -4.92
CA SER A 181 5.38 4.75 -4.46
C SER A 181 5.55 4.63 -2.95
N LEU A 182 6.78 4.39 -2.51
CA LEU A 182 7.14 4.18 -1.11
C LEU A 182 8.05 5.30 -0.63
N SER A 183 8.09 5.52 0.68
CA SER A 183 9.05 6.39 1.34
C SER A 183 9.44 5.78 2.68
N SER A 184 10.73 5.82 3.01
CA SER A 184 11.25 5.42 4.33
C SER A 184 11.08 6.52 5.38
N SER A 185 11.04 7.79 4.95
CA SER A 185 10.72 8.92 5.81
C SER A 185 9.24 9.23 5.76
N LEU A 186 8.67 9.70 6.88
CA LEU A 186 7.34 10.33 6.89
C LEU A 186 7.45 11.63 6.08
N VAL A 187 7.33 11.55 4.76
CA VAL A 187 7.29 12.76 3.92
C VAL A 187 6.00 13.48 4.28
N ARG A 188 6.16 14.67 4.89
CA ARG A 188 5.07 15.59 5.20
C ARG A 188 4.23 15.79 3.93
N PHE A 189 3.02 15.24 3.92
CA PHE A 189 2.05 15.61 2.91
C PHE A 189 1.59 17.04 3.19
N HIS A 190 2.23 18.00 2.54
CA HIS A 190 1.60 19.30 2.30
C HIS A 190 0.48 19.06 1.28
N SER A 191 -0.76 19.09 1.76
CA SER A 191 -1.90 19.38 0.90
C SER A 191 -1.70 20.79 0.35
N GLN A 192 -1.15 20.88 -0.86
CA GLN A 192 -1.15 22.10 -1.64
C GLN A 192 -2.57 22.31 -2.19
N LYS A 193 -3.51 22.62 -1.28
CA LYS A 193 -4.82 23.19 -1.61
C LYS A 193 -5.44 23.82 -0.36
N MET A 194 -5.69 25.12 -0.47
CA MET A 194 -6.46 25.98 0.45
C MET A 194 -5.69 26.53 1.66
N LEU A 195 -4.73 27.42 1.39
CA LEU A 195 -4.50 28.58 2.25
C LEU A 195 -5.23 29.76 1.62
N THR A 196 -6.50 29.90 1.99
CA THR A 196 -7.21 31.18 2.06
C THR A 196 -8.20 31.01 3.21
N ASP A 197 -7.92 31.73 4.30
CA ASP A 197 -8.84 32.21 5.34
C ASP A 197 -9.69 31.14 6.08
N SER A 198 -9.84 31.11 7.40
CA SER A 198 -9.70 32.15 8.42
C SER A 198 -9.48 31.45 9.77
N SER A 199 -8.79 32.14 10.66
CA SER A 199 -8.85 31.95 12.10
C SER A 199 -10.29 31.97 12.64
N SER A 200 -10.45 31.35 13.83
CA SER A 200 -11.61 31.34 14.75
C SER A 200 -12.73 30.34 14.44
N HIS A 201 -12.74 29.23 15.19
CA HIS A 201 -13.90 28.64 15.93
C HIS A 201 -13.53 27.21 16.39
N ILE A 202 -12.74 27.07 17.45
CA ILE A 202 -12.51 25.77 18.15
C ILE A 202 -13.12 25.83 19.55
N THR A 203 -14.33 26.37 19.68
CA THR A 203 -15.01 26.49 21.00
C THR A 203 -16.37 25.80 21.08
N ASP A 204 -16.82 25.07 20.06
CA ASP A 204 -18.16 24.44 20.09
C ASP A 204 -18.28 23.06 19.41
N LEU A 205 -17.22 22.23 19.45
CA LEU A 205 -17.30 20.86 18.93
C LEU A 205 -17.76 19.90 20.04
N ARG A 206 -19.06 19.59 20.05
CA ARG A 206 -19.74 18.79 21.08
C ARG A 206 -19.53 17.27 20.97
N ASN A 207 -18.90 16.75 19.92
CA ASN A 207 -18.53 15.34 19.84
C ASN A 207 -17.13 15.13 19.23
N PHE A 208 -16.48 14.04 19.65
CA PHE A 208 -15.09 13.72 19.31
C PHE A 208 -14.88 13.42 17.81
N PHE A 209 -15.92 12.93 17.12
CA PHE A 209 -15.90 12.65 15.68
C PHE A 209 -15.82 13.94 14.83
N ASP A 210 -16.53 14.99 15.23
CA ASP A 210 -16.50 16.28 14.55
C ASP A 210 -15.15 16.99 14.71
N LEU A 211 -14.43 16.68 15.81
CA LEU A 211 -13.06 17.14 16.03
C LEU A 211 -12.08 16.61 14.97
N PHE A 212 -12.24 15.35 14.53
CA PHE A 212 -11.44 14.78 13.44
C PHE A 212 -11.85 15.29 12.06
N LYS A 213 -13.14 15.61 11.89
CA LYS A 213 -13.68 16.08 10.62
C LYS A 213 -13.25 17.51 10.28
N HIS A 214 -13.06 18.34 11.32
CA HIS A 214 -12.76 19.77 11.16
C HIS A 214 -11.31 20.15 11.52
N ASN A 215 -10.53 19.24 12.10
CA ASN A 215 -9.12 19.50 12.41
C ASN A 215 -8.20 18.84 11.36
N SER A 216 -7.56 19.66 10.51
CA SER A 216 -6.62 19.20 9.48
C SER A 216 -5.39 18.48 10.04
N GLU A 217 -5.09 18.65 11.33
CA GLU A 217 -3.98 17.99 12.02
C GLU A 217 -4.37 16.65 12.67
N ALA A 218 -5.67 16.33 12.72
CA ALA A 218 -6.15 15.11 13.35
C ALA A 218 -5.79 13.88 12.50
N ARG A 219 -5.09 12.92 13.11
CA ARG A 219 -4.71 11.65 12.45
C ARG A 219 -5.40 10.48 13.11
N LYS A 220 -6.17 9.74 12.31
CA LYS A 220 -6.75 8.47 12.75
C LYS A 220 -5.62 7.43 12.79
N ILE A 221 -5.25 7.00 13.98
CA ILE A 221 -4.18 6.03 14.20
C ILE A 221 -4.74 4.99 15.16
N CYS A 222 -4.79 3.73 14.72
CA CYS A 222 -5.17 2.63 15.59
C CYS A 222 -3.91 2.10 16.30
N LEU A 223 -3.77 2.40 17.58
CA LEU A 223 -2.67 1.91 18.43
C LEU A 223 -3.20 0.87 19.43
N LYS A 224 -2.45 -0.22 19.61
CA LYS A 224 -2.72 -1.28 20.60
C LYS A 224 -1.89 -1.08 21.87
N LYS A 225 -2.24 -1.83 22.92
CA LYS A 225 -1.42 -1.94 24.14
C LYS A 225 0.05 -2.21 23.80
N ASN A 226 0.95 -1.46 24.43
CA ASN A 226 2.40 -1.43 24.25
C ASN A 226 2.89 -0.89 22.90
N GLU A 227 2.00 -0.40 22.03
CA GLU A 227 2.41 0.40 20.88
C GLU A 227 2.62 1.86 21.31
N TYR A 228 3.45 2.56 20.54
CA TYR A 228 3.78 3.94 20.82
C TYR A 228 3.62 4.80 19.57
N LEU A 229 3.27 6.06 19.80
CA LEU A 229 3.22 7.12 18.80
C LEU A 229 4.30 8.14 19.13
N ILE A 230 5.20 8.40 18.18
CA ILE A 230 6.10 9.54 18.26
C ILE A 230 5.44 10.69 17.52
N VAL A 231 5.15 11.78 18.22
CA VAL A 231 4.70 13.04 17.63
C VAL A 231 5.87 14.00 17.68
N GLU A 232 6.45 14.28 16.52
CA GLU A 232 7.48 15.31 16.39
C GLU A 232 6.81 16.69 16.40
N GLY A 233 6.98 17.43 17.49
CA GLY A 233 6.60 18.83 17.58
C GLY A 233 7.67 19.74 16.99
N ALA A 234 7.33 21.00 16.72
CA ALA A 234 8.28 21.99 16.21
C ALA A 234 9.41 22.35 17.20
N ARG A 235 9.27 21.94 18.47
CA ARG A 235 10.24 22.21 19.54
C ARG A 235 10.77 20.94 20.20
N ASP A 236 9.94 19.89 20.35
CA ASP A 236 10.32 18.64 21.01
C ASP A 236 9.68 17.41 20.35
N GLU A 237 10.39 16.28 20.38
CA GLU A 237 9.85 14.95 20.07
C GLU A 237 9.07 14.40 21.27
N ARG A 238 7.84 13.93 21.07
CA ARG A 238 7.01 13.35 22.14
C ARG A 238 6.69 11.90 21.87
N LEU A 239 6.95 11.04 22.85
CA LEU A 239 6.59 9.63 22.83
C LEU A 239 5.30 9.41 23.65
N PHE A 240 4.25 8.93 22.99
CA PHE A 240 3.01 8.52 23.62
C PHE A 240 2.96 6.99 23.65
N LEU A 241 3.01 6.41 24.86
CA LEU A 241 2.87 4.98 25.07
C LEU A 241 1.40 4.65 25.37
N VAL A 242 0.84 3.66 24.67
CA VAL A 242 -0.47 3.12 25.03
C VAL A 242 -0.30 2.03 26.08
N GLU A 243 -0.45 2.40 27.34
CA GLU A 243 -0.33 1.45 28.46
C GLU A 243 -1.50 0.46 28.53
N SER A 244 -2.69 0.87 28.07
CA SER A 244 -3.88 0.02 27.99
C SER A 244 -4.87 0.49 26.91
N GLY A 245 -5.68 -0.44 26.39
CA GLY A 245 -6.76 -0.16 25.44
C GLY A 245 -6.36 -0.11 23.96
N VAL A 246 -7.33 0.27 23.12
CA VAL A 246 -7.13 0.59 21.70
C VAL A 246 -7.46 2.06 21.52
N LEU A 247 -6.50 2.79 20.95
CA LEU A 247 -6.64 4.20 20.68
C LEU A 247 -6.95 4.37 19.19
N GLU A 248 -7.97 5.15 18.85
CA GLU A 248 -8.46 5.33 17.47
C GLU A 248 -8.05 6.68 16.86
N GLY A 249 -7.62 7.64 17.68
CA GLY A 249 -7.10 8.91 17.17
C GLY A 249 -6.43 9.73 18.24
N VAL A 250 -5.33 10.42 17.86
CA VAL A 250 -4.60 11.36 18.70
C VAL A 250 -4.62 12.74 18.04
N ILE A 251 -4.87 13.77 18.85
CA ILE A 251 -4.71 15.17 18.47
C ILE A 251 -3.77 15.80 19.48
N ALA A 252 -2.56 16.14 19.03
CA ALA A 252 -1.61 16.90 19.81
C ALA A 252 -1.81 18.39 19.51
N ASN A 253 -2.04 19.21 20.53
CA ASN A 253 -2.11 20.66 20.38
C ASN A 253 -0.73 21.26 20.67
N SER A 254 -0.09 21.77 19.62
CA SER A 254 1.25 22.36 19.69
C SER A 254 1.32 23.68 20.46
N ARG A 255 0.19 24.34 20.73
CA ARG A 255 0.15 25.66 21.39
C ARG A 255 0.11 25.58 22.91
N ASN A 256 -0.48 24.53 23.48
CA ASN A 256 -0.75 24.43 24.91
C ASN A 256 -0.30 23.11 25.53
N ASP A 257 0.48 22.31 24.81
CA ASP A 257 1.00 21.02 25.24
C ASP A 257 -0.04 19.98 25.66
N SER A 258 -1.31 20.18 25.30
CA SER A 258 -2.36 19.21 25.56
C SER A 258 -2.46 18.16 24.45
N VAL A 259 -2.80 16.93 24.82
CA VAL A 259 -3.08 15.84 23.90
C VAL A 259 -4.48 15.33 24.19
N ALA A 260 -5.34 15.34 23.17
CA ALA A 260 -6.65 14.71 23.21
C ALA A 260 -6.59 13.38 22.46
N TYR A 261 -7.26 12.36 22.97
CA TYR A 261 -7.29 11.04 22.34
C TYR A 261 -8.69 10.40 22.38
N HIS A 262 -8.99 9.60 21.35
CA HIS A 262 -10.15 8.70 21.36
C HIS A 262 -9.66 7.33 21.81
N ALA A 263 -10.07 6.90 23.00
CA ALA A 263 -10.05 5.48 23.29
C ALA A 263 -11.34 4.88 22.72
N LEU A 264 -11.23 3.81 21.93
CA LEU A 264 -12.34 2.89 21.80
C LEU A 264 -12.51 2.29 23.19
N GLY A 265 -13.53 2.75 23.93
CA GLY A 265 -13.81 2.27 25.27
C GLY A 265 -13.69 0.74 25.33
N SER A 266 -13.12 0.24 26.42
CA SER A 266 -12.89 -1.20 26.64
C SER A 266 -14.09 -2.01 26.16
N CYS A 267 -13.90 -2.77 25.07
CA CYS A 267 -14.75 -3.92 24.79
C CYS A 267 -14.57 -4.94 25.91
#